data_AF-A0A9D3USR2-F1
#
_entry.id   AF-A0A9D3USR2-F1
#
_cell.length_a   1.000
_cell.length_b   1.000
_cell.length_c   1.000
_cell.angle_alpha   90.00
_cell.angle_beta   90.00
_cell.angle_gamma   90.00
#
_symmetry.space_group_name_H-M   'P 1'
#
loop_
_entity.id
_entity.type
_entity.pdbx_description
1 polymer ?
#
loop_
_entity_poly.entity_id
_entity_poly.type
_entity_poly.pdbx_seq_one_letter_code
_entity_poly.pdbx_strand_id
1 'polypeptide(L)'
;MHTAGSKSFACVAEDEELSSGQKVGCLQLFDITHKKKDGSPMTSDIGEIMEKLKDKKMKYEAIALSDSSVNLDDIDNIIFTEVLGPERYGRVRFHGSGVNPTQYFRSSLQQYMPLESQAQAEVQRLRDQTA
;
A
#
# COMPACT_ATOMS: atom_id res chain seq x y z
N MET A 1 -20.65 -6.65 2.06
CA MET A 1 -21.40 -5.69 1.23
C MET A 1 -20.61 -5.50 -0.05
N HIS A 2 -21.10 -6.01 -1.18
CA HIS A 2 -20.46 -5.78 -2.49
C HIS A 2 -20.89 -4.41 -2.99
N THR A 3 -19.96 -3.46 -3.06
CA THR A 3 -20.23 -2.07 -3.48
C THR A 3 -20.10 -1.89 -5.00
N ALA A 4 -19.36 -2.77 -5.68
CA ALA A 4 -19.24 -2.83 -7.14
C ALA A 4 -20.45 -3.43 -7.88
N GLY A 5 -21.56 -3.69 -7.18
CA GLY A 5 -22.76 -4.32 -7.75
C GLY A 5 -22.48 -5.74 -8.24
N SER A 6 -22.84 -6.04 -9.48
CA SER A 6 -22.63 -7.36 -10.11
C SER A 6 -21.21 -7.58 -10.63
N LYS A 7 -20.36 -6.55 -10.64
CA LYS A 7 -18.96 -6.67 -11.08
C LYS A 7 -18.07 -7.04 -9.91
N SER A 8 -17.05 -7.86 -10.18
CA SER A 8 -15.95 -8.09 -9.24
C SER A 8 -15.02 -6.87 -9.21
N PHE A 9 -14.22 -6.72 -8.16
CA PHE A 9 -13.19 -5.67 -8.12
C PHE A 9 -12.13 -5.84 -9.21
N ALA A 10 -11.84 -7.08 -9.63
CA ALA A 10 -10.94 -7.35 -10.76
C ALA A 10 -11.48 -6.74 -12.06
N CYS A 11 -12.75 -7.02 -12.39
CA CYS A 11 -13.36 -6.48 -13.60
C CYS A 11 -13.46 -4.95 -13.57
N VAL A 12 -13.72 -4.35 -12.39
CA VAL A 12 -13.73 -2.89 -12.25
C VAL A 12 -12.34 -2.30 -12.49
N ALA A 13 -11.29 -2.96 -11.97
CA ALA A 13 -9.92 -2.53 -12.21
C ALA A 13 -9.56 -2.65 -13.70
N GLU A 14 -9.82 -3.79 -14.33
CA GLU A 14 -9.56 -4.01 -15.75
C GLU A 14 -10.27 -2.99 -16.65
N ASP A 15 -11.56 -2.73 -16.41
CA ASP A 15 -12.33 -1.74 -17.16
C ASP A 15 -11.71 -0.34 -17.04
N GLU A 16 -11.27 0.04 -15.83
CA GLU A 16 -10.65 1.33 -15.57
C GLU A 16 -9.24 1.41 -16.17
N GLU A 17 -8.43 0.36 -16.09
CA GLU A 17 -7.10 0.26 -16.70
C GLU A 17 -7.20 0.38 -18.23
N LEU A 18 -8.19 -0.26 -18.85
CA LEU A 18 -8.46 -0.14 -20.28
C LEU A 18 -8.86 1.28 -20.69
N SER A 19 -9.60 1.98 -19.83
CA SER A 19 -10.08 3.35 -20.12
C SER A 19 -9.02 4.43 -19.87
N SER A 20 -8.21 4.26 -18.82
CA SER A 20 -7.19 5.23 -18.39
C SER A 20 -5.83 4.97 -19.05
N GLY A 21 -5.59 3.74 -19.53
CA GLY A 21 -4.30 3.31 -20.05
C GLY A 21 -3.21 3.17 -18.98
N GLN A 22 -3.58 3.22 -17.70
CA GLN A 22 -2.67 3.16 -16.55
C GLN A 22 -3.13 2.08 -15.58
N LYS A 23 -2.20 1.52 -14.80
CA LYS A 23 -2.56 0.58 -13.73
C LYS A 23 -3.37 1.28 -12.66
N VAL A 24 -4.39 0.60 -12.15
CA VAL A 24 -5.28 1.14 -11.14
C VAL A 24 -4.72 0.84 -9.75
N GLY A 25 -4.36 1.90 -9.03
CA GLY A 25 -3.92 1.81 -7.63
C GLY A 25 -5.05 1.42 -6.69
N CYS A 26 -4.70 0.94 -5.49
CA CYS A 26 -5.70 0.54 -4.49
C CYS A 26 -6.57 1.70 -4.01
N LEU A 27 -6.02 2.92 -3.91
CA LEU A 27 -6.78 4.13 -3.57
C LEU A 27 -7.79 4.49 -4.66
N GLN A 28 -7.40 4.41 -5.92
CA GLN A 28 -8.29 4.69 -7.05
C GLN A 28 -9.41 3.64 -7.14
N LEU A 29 -9.09 2.36 -6.97
CA LEU A 29 -10.09 1.31 -6.95
C LEU A 29 -11.06 1.47 -5.77
N PHE A 30 -10.58 1.94 -4.61
CA PHE A 30 -11.42 2.29 -3.47
C PHE A 30 -12.42 3.38 -3.82
N ASP A 31 -11.95 4.45 -4.45
CA ASP A 31 -12.78 5.56 -4.90
C ASP A 31 -13.87 5.13 -5.88
N ILE A 32 -13.52 4.38 -6.92
CA ILE A 32 -14.46 3.94 -7.97
C ILE A 32 -15.57 3.07 -7.37
N THR A 33 -15.20 2.20 -6.44
CA THR A 33 -16.12 1.18 -5.92
C THR A 33 -16.98 1.69 -4.78
N HIS A 34 -16.53 2.70 -4.03
CA HIS A 34 -17.25 3.21 -2.85
C HIS A 34 -17.93 4.57 -3.11
N LYS A 35 -17.86 5.09 -4.34
CA LYS A 35 -18.65 6.23 -4.82
C LYS A 35 -19.91 5.76 -5.54
N LYS A 36 -20.95 6.57 -5.46
CA LYS A 36 -22.14 6.46 -6.30
C LYS A 36 -21.86 7.02 -7.69
N LYS A 37 -22.81 6.82 -8.62
CA LYS A 37 -22.73 7.38 -9.98
C LYS A 37 -22.70 8.91 -10.02
N ASP A 38 -23.19 9.57 -8.98
CA ASP A 38 -23.14 11.03 -8.83
C ASP A 38 -21.79 11.54 -8.27
N GLY A 39 -20.86 10.63 -7.96
CA GLY A 39 -19.55 10.95 -7.39
C GLY A 39 -19.54 11.10 -5.86
N SER A 40 -20.70 11.07 -5.19
CA SER A 40 -20.79 11.14 -3.74
C SER A 40 -20.42 9.80 -3.07
N PRO A 41 -19.88 9.81 -1.84
CA PRO A 41 -19.61 8.58 -1.11
C PRO A 41 -20.93 7.84 -0.80
N MET A 42 -20.87 6.51 -0.77
CA MET A 42 -22.05 5.70 -0.46
C MET A 42 -22.66 5.98 0.92
N THR A 43 -21.81 6.24 1.92
CA THR A 43 -22.18 6.58 3.30
C THR A 43 -21.27 7.69 3.85
N SER A 44 -21.67 8.32 4.96
CA SER A 44 -20.84 9.31 5.66
C SER A 44 -19.49 8.74 6.08
N ASP A 45 -19.47 7.52 6.62
CA ASP A 45 -18.27 6.86 7.13
C ASP A 45 -17.24 6.63 6.02
N ILE A 46 -17.72 6.26 4.83
CA ILE A 46 -16.89 6.14 3.62
C ILE A 46 -16.35 7.51 3.21
N GLY A 47 -17.15 8.57 3.31
CA GLY A 47 -16.70 9.94 3.08
C GLY A 47 -15.54 10.34 4.01
N GLU A 48 -15.65 10.03 5.30
CA GLU A 48 -14.58 10.30 6.28
C GLU A 48 -13.30 9.51 5.96
N ILE A 49 -13.43 8.24 5.56
CA ILE A 49 -12.30 7.42 5.13
C ILE A 49 -11.64 8.01 3.88
N MET A 50 -12.42 8.41 2.88
CA MET A 50 -11.90 9.03 1.65
C MET A 50 -11.13 10.32 1.95
N GLU A 51 -11.62 11.16 2.88
CA GLU A 51 -10.88 12.35 3.31
C GLU A 51 -9.54 11.99 3.96
N LYS A 52 -9.52 11.00 4.87
CA LYS A 52 -8.28 10.53 5.50
C LYS A 52 -7.27 9.99 4.49
N LEU A 53 -7.74 9.22 3.50
CA LEU A 53 -6.90 8.70 2.42
C LEU A 53 -6.31 9.84 1.58
N LYS A 54 -7.10 10.86 1.26
CA LYS A 54 -6.67 12.03 0.49
C LYS A 54 -5.64 12.88 1.23
N ASP A 55 -5.86 13.14 2.52
CA ASP A 55 -4.93 13.87 3.37
C ASP A 55 -3.57 13.16 3.46
N LYS A 56 -3.59 11.85 3.71
CA LYS A 56 -2.38 11.01 3.73
C LYS A 56 -1.66 11.00 2.39
N LYS A 57 -2.40 10.87 1.28
CA LYS A 57 -1.82 10.91 -0.07
C LYS A 57 -1.06 12.21 -0.32
N MET A 58 -1.65 13.35 0.02
CA MET A 58 -0.98 14.65 -0.12
C MET A 58 0.30 14.72 0.72
N LYS A 59 0.27 14.19 1.95
CA LYS A 59 1.44 14.14 2.82
C LYS A 59 2.57 13.30 2.22
N TYR A 60 2.25 12.12 1.69
CA TYR A 60 3.26 11.23 1.10
C TYR A 60 3.76 11.71 -0.26
N GLU A 61 2.91 12.35 -1.09
CA GLU A 61 3.36 12.99 -2.34
C GLU A 61 4.36 14.11 -2.06
N ALA A 62 4.13 14.91 -1.00
CA ALA A 62 5.10 15.92 -0.56
C ALA A 62 6.44 15.30 -0.11
N ILE A 63 6.42 14.11 0.50
CA ILE A 63 7.63 13.39 0.88
C ILE A 63 8.32 12.79 -0.35
N ALA A 64 7.58 12.20 -1.28
CA ALA A 64 8.12 11.61 -2.51
C ALA A 64 8.76 12.67 -3.42
N LEU A 65 8.26 13.90 -3.41
CA LEU A 65 8.90 15.05 -4.05
C LEU A 65 10.30 15.34 -3.46
N SER A 66 10.53 15.01 -2.19
CA SER A 66 11.82 15.17 -1.51
C SER A 66 12.71 13.92 -1.60
N ASP A 67 12.12 12.72 -1.70
CA ASP A 67 12.83 11.44 -1.76
C ASP A 67 12.33 10.63 -2.97
N SER A 68 13.02 10.78 -4.11
CA SER A 68 12.65 10.18 -5.39
C SER A 68 12.84 8.66 -5.44
N SER A 69 13.26 8.02 -4.33
CA SER A 69 13.47 6.57 -4.25
C SER A 69 12.19 5.79 -3.95
N VAL A 70 11.12 6.48 -3.56
CA VAL A 70 9.87 5.85 -3.14
C VAL A 70 8.98 5.53 -4.35
N ASN A 71 8.58 4.26 -4.51
CA ASN A 71 7.66 3.83 -5.55
C ASN A 71 6.21 4.26 -5.23
N LEU A 72 5.51 4.87 -6.20
CA LEU A 72 4.14 5.36 -6.04
C LEU A 72 3.12 4.25 -5.72
N ASP A 73 3.27 3.05 -6.29
CA ASP A 73 2.38 1.91 -5.98
C ASP A 73 2.57 1.44 -4.52
N ASP A 74 3.80 1.55 -4.00
CA ASP A 74 4.09 1.23 -2.60
C ASP A 74 3.48 2.28 -1.66
N ILE A 75 3.47 3.55 -2.06
CA ILE A 75 2.86 4.65 -1.28
C ILE A 75 1.36 4.44 -1.11
N ASP A 76 0.64 4.16 -2.19
CA ASP A 76 -0.82 3.94 -2.14
C ASP A 76 -1.16 2.76 -1.21
N ASN A 77 -0.40 1.67 -1.29
CA ASN A 77 -0.57 0.51 -0.41
C ASN A 77 -0.25 0.83 1.06
N ILE A 78 0.81 1.61 1.33
CA ILE A 78 1.16 2.05 2.68
C ILE A 78 0.00 2.89 3.25
N ILE A 79 -0.46 3.91 2.53
CA ILE A 79 -1.57 4.78 2.96
C ILE A 79 -2.83 3.96 3.24
N PHE A 80 -3.16 3.02 2.35
CA PHE A 80 -4.35 2.18 2.51
C PHE A 80 -4.28 1.33 3.78
N THR A 81 -3.13 0.74 4.08
CA THR A 81 -2.94 -0.05 5.31
C THR A 81 -2.90 0.80 6.58
N GLU A 82 -2.41 2.04 6.51
CA GLU A 82 -2.46 2.98 7.66
C GLU A 82 -3.89 3.39 8.02
N VAL A 83 -4.75 3.64 7.01
CA VAL A 83 -6.11 4.12 7.24
C VAL A 83 -7.09 2.99 7.54
N LEU A 84 -7.04 1.89 6.78
CA LEU A 84 -8.00 0.78 6.89
C LEU A 84 -7.51 -0.40 7.73
N GLY A 85 -6.25 -0.34 8.16
CA GLY A 85 -5.53 -1.41 8.84
C GLY A 85 -5.00 -2.47 7.88
N PRO A 86 -4.10 -3.34 8.35
CA PRO A 86 -3.56 -4.44 7.57
C PRO A 86 -4.66 -5.43 7.17
N GLU A 87 -4.47 -6.05 6.01
CA GLU A 87 -5.34 -7.12 5.53
C GLU A 87 -5.27 -8.31 6.49
N ARG A 88 -6.44 -8.90 6.82
CA ARG A 88 -6.51 -10.01 7.79
C ARG A 88 -6.42 -11.34 7.06
N TYR A 89 -5.70 -12.29 7.67
CA TYR A 89 -5.53 -13.64 7.11
C TYR A 89 -6.88 -14.29 6.79
N GLY A 90 -7.01 -14.86 5.59
CA GLY A 90 -8.24 -15.54 5.13
C GLY A 90 -9.37 -14.63 4.65
N ARG A 91 -9.17 -13.30 4.60
CA ARG A 91 -10.21 -12.36 4.13
C ARG A 91 -9.62 -11.30 3.20
N VAL A 92 -9.79 -11.55 1.89
CA VAL A 92 -9.49 -10.56 0.84
C VAL A 92 -10.53 -9.45 0.89
N ARG A 93 -10.11 -8.20 1.13
CA ARG A 93 -10.99 -7.02 1.18
C ARG A 93 -11.30 -6.47 -0.21
N PHE A 94 -10.41 -6.70 -1.18
CA PHE A 94 -10.43 -6.04 -2.49
C PHE A 94 -10.11 -7.02 -3.64
N HIS A 95 -9.08 -6.75 -4.43
CA HIS A 95 -8.58 -7.62 -5.50
C HIS A 95 -7.60 -8.70 -4.99
N GLY A 96 -7.17 -8.64 -3.73
CA GLY A 96 -6.10 -9.50 -3.21
C GLY A 96 -4.70 -9.10 -3.72
N SER A 97 -4.58 -7.91 -4.31
CA SER A 97 -3.32 -7.28 -4.73
C SER A 97 -2.72 -6.33 -3.68
N GLY A 98 -3.24 -6.34 -2.44
CA GLY A 98 -2.50 -5.77 -1.33
C GLY A 98 -1.24 -6.59 -1.09
N VAL A 99 -0.21 -5.98 -0.49
CA VAL A 99 0.97 -6.72 -0.02
C VAL A 99 0.50 -7.94 0.78
N ASN A 100 0.71 -9.13 0.22
CA ASN A 100 0.59 -10.36 0.99
C ASN A 100 1.49 -10.21 2.22
N PRO A 101 1.09 -10.66 3.44
CA PRO A 101 1.99 -10.73 4.58
C PRO A 101 3.41 -11.24 4.23
N THR A 102 3.54 -12.13 3.25
CA THR A 102 4.81 -12.61 2.67
C THR A 102 5.67 -11.52 2.02
N GLN A 103 5.07 -10.52 1.35
CA GLN A 103 5.80 -9.37 0.80
C GLN A 103 6.13 -8.33 1.88
N TYR A 104 5.26 -8.13 2.87
CA TYR A 104 5.58 -7.30 4.03
C TYR A 104 6.76 -7.88 4.83
N PHE A 105 6.78 -9.20 5.03
CA PHE A 105 7.90 -9.90 5.68
C PHE A 105 9.16 -9.91 4.81
N ARG A 106 9.06 -10.06 3.49
CA ARG A 106 10.25 -10.11 2.62
C ARG A 106 10.92 -8.75 2.42
N SER A 107 10.13 -7.67 2.29
CA SER A 107 10.65 -6.32 2.08
C SER A 107 11.17 -5.68 3.37
N SER A 108 10.48 -5.88 4.51
CA SER A 108 11.00 -5.45 5.81
C SER A 108 12.21 -6.28 6.26
N LEU A 109 12.30 -7.57 5.90
CA LEU A 109 13.52 -8.34 6.15
C LEU A 109 14.70 -7.87 5.31
N GLN A 110 14.50 -7.37 4.08
CA GLN A 110 15.61 -6.90 3.26
C GLN A 110 16.18 -5.54 3.71
N GLN A 111 15.37 -4.68 4.34
CA GLN A 111 15.83 -3.40 4.90
C GLN A 111 16.13 -3.47 6.41
N TYR A 112 15.68 -4.50 7.12
CA TYR A 112 15.99 -4.73 8.54
C TYR A 112 17.11 -5.77 8.79
N MET A 113 17.60 -6.48 7.76
CA MET A 113 18.86 -7.22 7.86
C MET A 113 20.01 -6.46 7.20
N PRO A 114 20.65 -5.57 7.97
CA PRO A 114 22.10 -5.58 8.00
C PRO A 114 22.60 -5.26 9.40
N LEU A 115 22.75 -6.25 10.32
CA LEU A 115 23.61 -5.96 11.48
C LEU A 115 24.21 -7.15 12.23
N GLU A 116 23.67 -8.37 12.18
CA GLU A 116 24.31 -9.45 12.97
C GLU A 116 25.63 -9.93 12.35
N SER A 117 25.68 -10.07 11.02
CA SER A 117 26.89 -10.50 10.31
C SER A 117 27.96 -9.42 10.21
N GLN A 118 27.57 -8.13 10.07
CA GLN A 118 28.53 -7.02 10.08
C GLN A 118 29.08 -6.74 11.48
N ALA A 119 28.25 -6.84 12.53
CA ALA A 119 28.72 -6.69 13.91
C ALA A 119 29.67 -7.83 14.32
N GLN A 120 29.40 -9.08 13.91
CA GLN A 120 30.34 -10.19 14.16
C GLN A 120 31.65 -10.03 13.39
N ALA A 121 31.61 -9.56 12.13
CA ALA A 121 32.80 -9.30 11.34
C ALA A 121 33.66 -8.15 11.91
N GLU A 122 33.03 -7.06 12.37
CA GLU A 122 33.74 -5.93 12.99
C GLU A 122 34.34 -6.33 14.35
N VAL A 123 33.62 -7.11 15.17
CA VAL A 123 34.11 -7.64 16.46
C VAL A 123 35.28 -8.61 16.26
N GLN A 124 35.24 -9.47 15.23
CA GLN A 124 36.35 -10.37 14.92
C GLN A 124 37.58 -9.58 14.44
N ARG A 125 37.37 -8.57 13.58
CA ARG A 125 38.45 -7.71 13.08
C ARG A 125 39.15 -6.91 14.18
N LEU A 126 38.40 -6.48 15.21
CA LEU A 126 38.94 -5.83 16.40
C LEU A 126 39.76 -6.79 17.27
N ARG A 127 39.35 -8.07 17.38
CA ARG A 127 40.12 -9.09 18.12
C ARG A 127 41.46 -9.40 17.46
N ASP A 128 41.48 -9.48 16.13
CA ASP A 128 42.68 -9.79 15.35
C ASP A 128 43.71 -8.64 15.32
N GLN A 129 43.32 -7.42 15.74
CA GLN A 129 44.23 -6.27 15.91
C GLN A 129 44.89 -6.19 17.29
N THR A 130 44.42 -6.99 18.25
CA THR A 130 44.96 -7.06 19.63
C THR A 130 45.79 -8.31 19.90
N ALA A 131 46.16 -9.06 18.85
CA ALA A 131 47.09 -10.19 18.91
C ALA A 131 48.49 -9.78 18.43
#